data_AF-A0A7Y3WQP0-F1
#
_entry.id   AF-A0A7Y3WQP0-F1
#
_cell.length_a   1.000
_cell.length_b   1.000
_cell.length_c   1.000
_cell.angle_alpha   90.00
_cell.angle_beta   90.00
_cell.angle_gamma   90.00
#
_symmetry.space_group_name_H-M   'P 1'
#
loop_
_entity.id
_entity.type
_entity.pdbx_description
1 polymer ?
#
loop_
_entity_poly.entity_id
_entity_poly.type
_entity_poly.pdbx_seq_one_letter_code
_entity_poly.pdbx_strand_id
1 'polypeptide(L)'
;MNTFELARLNKRNKNFEKNYLLAEQMIVDIKSEHLLILKGMCKDESVYKHLIDKFYALKFDLMDYWFYEFSKRLNMSLLALDSIYGKDEESREDAKKQFGLEHEILTLLSREHGVEDIKFANEYRKEVEEE
;
A
#
# COMPACT_ATOMS: atom_id res chain seq x y z
N MET A 1 -25.56 -3.54 -18.21
CA MET A 1 -24.95 -2.51 -17.36
C MET A 1 -26.00 -1.45 -17.05
N ASN A 2 -26.37 -1.28 -15.78
CA ASN A 2 -27.45 -0.37 -15.37
C ASN A 2 -26.96 1.10 -15.44
N THR A 3 -27.84 2.04 -15.79
CA THR A 3 -27.64 3.50 -15.71
C THR A 3 -26.93 4.00 -14.44
N PHE A 4 -27.19 3.37 -13.28
CA PHE A 4 -26.54 3.71 -12.00
C PHE A 4 -25.06 3.26 -11.96
N GLU A 5 -24.75 2.08 -12.48
CA GLU A 5 -23.38 1.57 -12.59
C GLU A 5 -22.57 2.41 -13.58
N LEU A 6 -23.18 2.79 -14.70
CA LEU A 6 -22.57 3.65 -15.72
C LEU A 6 -22.27 5.06 -15.19
N ALA A 7 -23.20 5.65 -14.43
CA ALA A 7 -22.99 6.94 -13.78
C ALA A 7 -21.90 6.89 -12.71
N ARG A 8 -21.84 5.79 -11.93
CA ARG A 8 -20.79 5.56 -10.93
C ARG A 8 -19.42 5.38 -11.58
N LEU A 9 -19.34 4.65 -12.68
CA LEU A 9 -18.11 4.49 -13.48
C LEU A 9 -17.67 5.81 -14.11
N ASN A 10 -18.57 6.58 -14.70
CA ASN A 10 -18.25 7.89 -15.28
C ASN A 10 -17.78 8.89 -14.21
N LYS A 11 -18.37 8.88 -13.00
CA LYS A 11 -17.93 9.71 -11.87
C LYS A 11 -16.55 9.29 -11.35
N ARG A 12 -16.28 7.98 -11.28
CA ARG A 12 -14.96 7.43 -10.91
C ARG A 12 -13.88 7.80 -11.94
N ASN A 13 -14.20 7.72 -13.23
CA ASN A 13 -13.25 8.03 -14.30
C ASN A 13 -12.89 9.52 -14.34
N LYS A 14 -13.86 10.41 -14.08
CA LYS A 14 -13.63 11.87 -14.09
C LYS A 14 -12.74 12.36 -12.94
N ASN A 15 -12.69 11.61 -11.83
CA ASN A 15 -11.84 11.92 -10.68
C ASN A 15 -10.62 11.00 -10.57
N PHE A 16 -10.41 10.11 -11.55
CA PHE A 16 -9.36 9.09 -11.49
C PHE A 16 -7.98 9.73 -11.33
N GLU A 17 -7.63 10.67 -12.22
CA GLU A 17 -6.34 11.37 -12.19
C GLU A 17 -6.12 12.12 -10.88
N LYS A 18 -7.16 12.81 -10.38
CA LYS A 18 -7.11 13.52 -9.10
C LYS A 18 -6.86 12.57 -7.92
N ASN A 19 -7.59 11.45 -7.87
CA ASN A 19 -7.47 10.47 -6.79
C ASN A 19 -6.16 9.68 -6.87
N TYR A 20 -5.66 9.45 -8.09
CA TYR A 20 -4.35 8.86 -8.35
C TYR A 20 -3.24 9.76 -7.80
N LEU A 21 -3.23 11.04 -8.18
CA LEU A 21 -2.25 12.01 -7.67
C LEU A 21 -2.34 12.20 -6.15
N LEU A 22 -3.57 12.16 -5.61
CA LEU A 22 -3.77 12.20 -4.17
C LEU A 22 -3.13 10.98 -3.47
N ALA A 23 -3.32 9.77 -4.00
CA ALA A 23 -2.70 8.56 -3.47
C ALA A 23 -1.17 8.65 -3.48
N GLU A 24 -0.58 9.12 -4.58
CA GLU A 24 0.87 9.36 -4.69
C GLU A 24 1.39 10.30 -3.61
N GLN A 25 0.74 11.46 -3.45
CA GLN A 25 1.13 12.44 -2.45
C GLN A 25 1.03 11.86 -1.03
N MET A 26 -0.06 11.14 -0.74
CA MET A 26 -0.26 10.54 0.57
C MET A 26 0.79 9.48 0.88
N ILE A 27 1.23 8.68 -0.10
CA ILE A 27 2.34 7.74 0.09
C ILE A 27 3.61 8.50 0.50
N VAL A 28 3.93 9.62 -0.14
CA VAL A 28 5.10 10.43 0.19
C VAL A 28 5.00 11.01 1.61
N ASP A 29 3.82 11.53 1.97
CA ASP A 29 3.58 12.14 3.29
C ASP A 29 3.68 11.08 4.40
N ILE A 30 3.05 9.91 4.21
CA ILE A 30 3.09 8.79 5.16
C ILE A 30 4.52 8.31 5.37
N LYS A 31 5.30 8.14 4.28
CA LYS A 31 6.71 7.73 4.38
C LYS A 31 7.54 8.74 5.18
N SER A 32 7.28 10.02 4.97
CA SER A 32 8.00 11.10 5.64
C SER A 32 7.71 11.09 7.14
N GLU A 33 6.44 11.00 7.53
CA GLU A 33 6.04 10.90 8.94
C GLU A 33 6.56 9.61 9.59
N HIS A 34 6.47 8.48 8.88
CA HIS A 34 7.02 7.20 9.36
C HIS A 34 8.52 7.28 9.64
N LEU A 35 9.29 7.90 8.74
CA LEU A 35 10.72 8.12 8.95
C LEU A 35 11.01 8.99 10.18
N LEU A 36 10.20 10.01 10.44
CA LEU A 36 10.33 10.84 11.65
C LEU A 36 10.06 10.03 12.92
N ILE A 37 9.08 9.13 12.89
CA ILE A 37 8.77 8.21 14.00
C ILE A 37 9.95 7.26 14.25
N LEU A 38 10.47 6.61 13.19
CA LEU A 38 11.61 5.68 13.31
C LEU A 38 12.87 6.37 13.87
N LYS A 39 13.08 7.64 13.52
CA LYS A 39 14.20 8.43 14.05
C LYS A 39 13.97 8.98 15.46
N GLY A 40 12.81 8.71 16.08
CA GLY A 40 12.45 9.25 17.40
C GLY A 40 12.25 10.76 17.41
N MET A 41 12.08 11.38 16.25
CA MET A 41 11.86 12.83 16.10
C MET A 41 10.39 13.21 16.29
N CYS A 42 9.48 12.25 16.14
CA CYS A 42 8.05 12.43 16.38
C CYS A 42 7.63 11.72 17.68
N LYS A 43 6.95 12.44 18.58
CA LYS A 43 6.39 11.89 19.84
C LYS A 43 4.88 11.65 19.77
N ASP A 44 4.20 12.26 18.82
CA ASP A 44 2.76 12.11 18.60
C ASP A 44 2.50 11.57 17.20
N GLU A 45 2.09 10.32 17.13
CA GLU A 45 1.83 9.61 15.87
C GLU A 45 0.43 9.92 15.29
N SER A 46 -0.31 10.89 15.86
CA SER A 46 -1.66 11.24 15.40
C SER A 46 -1.70 11.64 13.92
N VAL A 47 -0.70 12.38 13.45
CA VAL A 47 -0.58 12.80 12.05
C VAL A 47 -0.40 11.59 11.14
N TYR A 48 0.54 10.70 11.47
CA TYR A 48 0.77 9.46 10.73
C TYR A 48 -0.50 8.60 10.67
N LYS A 49 -1.18 8.39 11.80
CA LYS A 49 -2.43 7.61 11.88
C LYS A 49 -3.52 8.21 11.02
N HIS A 50 -3.69 9.53 11.06
CA HIS A 50 -4.69 10.23 10.24
C HIS A 50 -4.39 10.13 8.74
N LEU A 51 -3.11 10.19 8.34
CA LEU A 51 -2.71 10.00 6.95
C LEU A 51 -3.00 8.58 6.47
N ILE A 52 -2.71 7.57 7.30
CA ILE A 52 -3.04 6.17 7.03
C ILE A 52 -4.55 5.98 6.86
N ASP A 53 -5.37 6.50 7.78
CA ASP A 53 -6.84 6.38 7.72
C ASP A 53 -7.39 7.01 6.44
N LYS A 54 -6.91 8.20 6.08
CA LYS A 54 -7.30 8.86 4.83
C LYS A 54 -6.86 8.05 3.62
N PHE A 55 -5.67 7.44 3.64
CA PHE A 55 -5.18 6.64 2.52
C PHE A 55 -6.09 5.42 2.31
N TYR A 56 -6.46 4.72 3.38
CA TYR A 56 -7.38 3.58 3.29
C TYR A 56 -8.79 3.97 2.85
N ALA A 57 -9.23 5.21 3.10
CA ALA A 57 -10.51 5.71 2.59
C ALA A 57 -10.54 5.80 1.05
N LEU A 58 -9.38 5.91 0.37
CA LEU A 58 -9.31 5.92 -1.10
C LEU A 58 -9.82 4.62 -1.74
N LYS A 59 -9.93 3.51 -1.00
CA LYS A 59 -10.54 2.26 -1.47
C LYS A 59 -11.95 2.48 -2.04
N PHE A 60 -12.71 3.44 -1.52
CA PHE A 60 -14.06 3.72 -2.01
C PHE A 60 -14.08 4.56 -3.30
N ASP A 61 -13.00 5.30 -3.52
CA ASP A 61 -12.85 6.32 -4.57
C ASP A 61 -12.00 5.86 -5.77
N LEU A 62 -11.19 4.82 -5.59
CA LEU A 62 -10.36 4.19 -6.61
C LEU A 62 -10.96 2.87 -7.11
N MET A 63 -10.47 2.38 -8.25
CA MET A 63 -10.71 0.99 -8.66
C MET A 63 -9.84 0.05 -7.81
N ASP A 64 -10.34 -1.16 -7.56
CA ASP A 64 -9.69 -2.12 -6.66
C ASP A 64 -8.23 -2.41 -7.04
N TYR A 65 -7.94 -2.54 -8.34
CA TYR A 65 -6.58 -2.73 -8.85
C TYR A 65 -5.64 -1.58 -8.45
N TRP A 66 -6.03 -0.33 -8.69
CA TRP A 66 -5.20 0.82 -8.38
C TRP A 66 -4.99 1.00 -6.88
N PHE A 67 -6.06 0.79 -6.09
CA PHE A 67 -5.94 0.83 -4.65
C PHE A 67 -4.99 -0.27 -4.12
N TYR A 68 -5.06 -1.48 -4.71
CA TYR A 68 -4.14 -2.56 -4.39
C TYR A 68 -2.68 -2.19 -4.73
N GLU A 69 -2.43 -1.66 -5.94
CA GLU A 69 -1.10 -1.25 -6.37
C GLU A 69 -0.51 -0.17 -5.44
N PHE A 70 -1.29 0.86 -5.11
CA PHE A 70 -0.85 1.90 -4.17
C PHE A 70 -0.59 1.33 -2.77
N SER A 71 -1.44 0.43 -2.29
CA SER A 71 -1.26 -0.22 -0.98
C SER A 71 0.04 -1.04 -0.95
N LYS A 72 0.37 -1.73 -2.05
CA LYS A 72 1.62 -2.47 -2.17
C LYS A 72 2.83 -1.56 -2.20
N ARG A 73 2.78 -0.47 -2.96
CA ARG A 73 3.84 0.53 -3.02
C ARG A 73 4.09 1.20 -1.67
N LEU A 74 3.01 1.52 -0.94
CA LEU A 74 3.11 2.03 0.42
C LEU A 74 3.78 1.01 1.33
N ASN A 75 3.26 -0.21 1.39
CA ASN A 75 3.79 -1.28 2.24
C ASN A 75 5.28 -1.53 1.98
N MET A 76 5.67 -1.69 0.71
CA MET A 76 7.07 -1.87 0.31
C MET A 76 7.95 -0.71 0.75
N SER A 77 7.45 0.52 0.65
CA SER A 77 8.19 1.69 1.11
C SER A 77 8.36 1.72 2.63
N LEU A 78 7.35 1.31 3.39
CA LEU A 78 7.43 1.26 4.85
C LEU A 78 8.38 0.16 5.30
N LEU A 79 8.28 -1.04 4.74
CA LEU A 79 9.21 -2.16 5.01
C LEU A 79 10.66 -1.80 4.67
N ALA A 80 10.88 -1.06 3.58
CA ALA A 80 12.22 -0.56 3.24
C ALA A 80 12.75 0.41 4.30
N LEU A 81 11.90 1.28 4.86
CA LEU A 81 12.31 2.17 5.95
C LEU A 81 12.56 1.39 7.25
N ASP A 82 11.68 0.45 7.60
CA ASP A 82 11.79 -0.37 8.80
C ASP A 82 13.03 -1.26 8.78
N SER A 83 13.40 -1.82 7.62
CA SER A 83 14.62 -2.64 7.48
C SER A 83 15.92 -1.87 7.71
N ILE A 84 15.90 -0.54 7.54
CA ILE A 84 17.08 0.33 7.68
C ILE A 84 17.08 1.03 9.05
N TYR A 85 15.93 1.53 9.48
CA TYR A 85 15.78 2.42 10.63
C TYR A 85 14.97 1.82 11.78
N GLY A 86 14.56 0.55 11.69
CA GLY A 86 13.89 -0.17 12.77
C GLY A 86 14.67 -0.10 14.08
N LYS A 87 13.96 -0.09 15.21
CA LYS A 87 14.53 0.23 16.54
C LYS A 87 15.60 -0.77 16.98
N ASP A 88 15.41 -2.04 16.65
CA ASP A 88 16.29 -3.16 17.00
C ASP A 88 16.58 -4.04 15.78
N GLU A 89 17.56 -4.92 15.92
CA GLU A 89 18.03 -5.79 14.82
C GLU A 89 16.96 -6.80 14.41
N GLU A 90 16.21 -7.35 15.35
CA GLU A 90 15.14 -8.32 15.09
C GLU A 90 14.06 -7.69 14.20
N SER A 91 13.57 -6.50 14.57
CA SER A 91 12.60 -5.74 13.79
C SER A 91 13.11 -5.41 12.37
N ARG A 92 14.40 -5.08 12.23
CA ARG A 92 15.00 -4.79 10.92
C ARG A 92 15.06 -6.04 10.05
N GLU A 93 15.47 -7.18 10.60
CA GLU A 93 15.55 -8.45 9.88
C GLU A 93 14.16 -8.96 9.48
N ASP A 94 13.17 -8.82 10.35
CA ASP A 94 11.78 -9.17 10.02
C ASP A 94 11.24 -8.30 8.89
N ALA A 95 11.50 -7.00 8.91
CA ALA A 95 11.13 -6.10 7.82
C ALA A 95 11.84 -6.48 6.50
N LYS A 96 13.12 -6.89 6.53
CA LYS A 96 13.84 -7.37 5.33
C LYS A 96 13.21 -8.63 4.75
N LYS A 97 12.86 -9.61 5.59
CA LYS A 97 12.19 -10.84 5.17
C LYS A 97 10.85 -10.53 4.51
N GLN A 98 10.02 -9.71 5.16
CA GLN A 98 8.73 -9.30 4.61
C GLN A 98 8.88 -8.50 3.30
N PHE A 99 9.88 -7.61 3.21
CA PHE A 99 10.18 -6.89 1.98
C PHE A 99 10.54 -7.86 0.84
N GLY A 100 11.39 -8.86 1.13
CA GLY A 100 11.77 -9.88 0.17
C GLY A 100 10.56 -10.65 -0.36
N LEU A 101 9.68 -11.11 0.53
CA LEU A 101 8.45 -11.81 0.17
C LEU A 101 7.53 -10.95 -0.71
N GLU A 102 7.28 -9.71 -0.30
CA GLU A 102 6.40 -8.81 -1.07
C GLU A 102 7.01 -8.44 -2.43
N HIS A 103 8.33 -8.29 -2.52
CA HIS A 103 9.03 -8.10 -3.78
C HIS A 103 8.90 -9.32 -4.70
N GLU A 104 9.08 -10.53 -4.16
CA GLU A 104 8.92 -11.78 -4.90
C GLU A 104 7.50 -11.92 -5.46
N ILE A 105 6.48 -11.73 -4.62
CA ILE A 105 5.08 -11.74 -5.05
C ILE A 105 4.88 -10.75 -6.19
N LEU A 106 5.34 -9.51 -6.05
CA LEU A 106 5.21 -8.50 -7.11
C LEU A 106 5.94 -8.87 -8.41
N THR A 107 7.02 -9.64 -8.32
CA THR A 107 7.78 -10.13 -9.48
C THR A 107 7.06 -11.28 -10.18
N LEU A 108 6.36 -12.13 -9.42
CA LEU A 108 5.56 -13.24 -9.95
C LEU A 108 4.27 -12.77 -10.61
N LEU A 109 3.74 -11.61 -10.22
CA LEU A 109 2.57 -11.01 -10.85
C LEU A 109 2.92 -10.43 -12.23
N SER A 110 2.27 -10.90 -13.29
CA SER A 110 2.47 -10.40 -14.65
C SER A 110 1.93 -8.98 -14.86
N ARG A 111 1.21 -8.41 -13.88
CA ARG A 111 0.46 -7.14 -13.95
C ARG A 111 -0.61 -7.09 -15.04
N GLU A 112 -0.86 -8.20 -15.73
CA GLU A 112 -1.80 -8.30 -16.85
C GLU A 112 -3.23 -8.66 -16.39
N HIS A 113 -3.39 -9.30 -15.22
CA HIS A 113 -4.65 -9.95 -14.83
C HIS A 113 -5.43 -9.23 -13.71
N GLY A 114 -4.92 -8.11 -13.21
CA GLY A 114 -5.71 -7.17 -12.41
C GLY A 114 -6.19 -7.77 -11.07
N VAL A 115 -7.44 -8.22 -10.99
CA VAL A 115 -8.04 -8.80 -9.76
C VAL A 115 -7.57 -10.24 -9.53
N GLU A 116 -7.26 -10.99 -10.59
CA GLU A 116 -6.73 -12.35 -10.46
C GLU A 116 -5.33 -12.34 -9.84
N ASP A 117 -4.53 -11.31 -10.16
CA ASP A 117 -3.23 -11.04 -9.53
C ASP A 117 -3.37 -10.83 -8.01
N ILE A 118 -4.44 -10.16 -7.56
CA ILE A 118 -4.72 -9.94 -6.13
C ILE A 118 -5.01 -11.27 -5.43
N LYS A 119 -5.77 -12.16 -6.08
CA LYS A 119 -6.15 -13.46 -5.52
C LYS A 119 -4.91 -14.36 -5.38
N PHE A 120 -4.11 -14.48 -6.44
CA PHE A 120 -2.86 -15.23 -6.41
C PHE A 120 -1.92 -14.74 -5.32
N ALA A 121 -1.72 -13.41 -5.23
CA ALA A 121 -0.87 -12.82 -4.20
C ALA A 121 -1.31 -13.17 -2.77
N ASN A 122 -2.61 -13.29 -2.52
CA ASN A 122 -3.14 -13.67 -1.21
C ASN A 122 -3.00 -15.17 -0.94
N GLU A 123 -3.11 -16.02 -1.96
CA GLU A 123 -2.91 -17.47 -1.84
C GLU A 123 -1.45 -17.78 -1.56
N TYR A 124 -0.52 -17.17 -2.30
CA TYR A 124 0.92 -17.36 -2.11
C TYR A 124 1.41 -16.91 -0.72
N ARG A 125 0.90 -15.79 -0.18
CA ARG A 125 1.25 -15.37 1.20
C ARG A 125 0.90 -16.44 2.24
N LYS A 126 -0.28 -17.07 2.10
CA LYS A 126 -0.71 -18.11 3.04
C LYS A 126 0.20 -19.33 2.98
N GLU A 127 0.61 -19.73 1.79
CA GLU A 127 1.53 -20.87 1.60
C GLU A 127 2.86 -20.62 2.30
N VAL A 128 3.45 -19.43 2.13
CA VAL A 128 4.73 -19.08 2.78
C VAL A 128 4.60 -18.91 4.30
N GLU A 129 3.45 -18.47 4.81
CA GLU A 129 3.19 -18.36 6.26
C GLU A 129 2.93 -19.71 6.94
N GLU A 130 2.60 -20.76 6.18
CA GLU A 130 2.35 -22.12 6.67
C GLU A 130 3.63 -23.00 6.75
N GLU A 131 4.75 -22.57 6.13
CA GLU A 131 6.08 -23.21 6.18
C GLU A 131 6.95 -22.76 7.37
#